data_AF-A0A2S9H2U6-F1
#
_entry.id   AF-A0A2S9H2U6-F1
#
_cell.length_a   1.000
_cell.length_b   1.000
_cell.length_c   1.000
_cell.angle_alpha   90.00
_cell.angle_beta   90.00
_cell.angle_gamma   90.00
#
_symmetry.space_group_name_H-M   'P 1'
#
loop_
_entity.id
_entity.type
_entity.pdbx_description
1 polymer ?
#
loop_
_entity_poly.entity_id
_entity_poly.type
_entity_poly.pdbx_seq_one_letter_code
_entity_poly.pdbx_strand_id
1 'polypeptide(L)'
;MKLLFPFILAALFSTQVLADEPAMHNCKQPPVPGKFASATQLKEIDKNTRTYKACMMKFADEQQEISKNATEVAAANKAHDAAEAAIKEFNDYMKLRNDRESGEN
;
A
#
# COMPACT_ATOMS: atom_id res chain seq x y z
N MET A 1 -49.03 44.93 -12.91
CA MET A 1 -47.89 44.13 -13.41
C MET A 1 -47.06 43.69 -12.22
N LYS A 2 -46.97 42.39 -11.95
CA LYS A 2 -46.30 41.80 -10.78
C LYS A 2 -45.33 40.74 -11.30
N LEU A 3 -44.05 41.10 -11.38
CA LEU A 3 -42.99 40.21 -11.88
C LEU A 3 -42.57 39.28 -10.74
N LEU A 4 -42.87 38.00 -10.89
CA LEU A 4 -42.40 36.91 -10.03
C LEU A 4 -41.01 36.48 -10.50
N PHE A 5 -40.00 36.75 -9.68
CA PHE A 5 -38.64 36.21 -9.84
C PHE A 5 -38.58 34.77 -9.30
N PRO A 6 -38.14 33.77 -10.07
CA PRO A 6 -37.81 32.47 -9.51
C PRO A 6 -36.40 32.52 -8.92
N PHE A 7 -36.32 32.31 -7.60
CA PHE A 7 -35.08 32.00 -6.88
C PHE A 7 -34.58 30.64 -7.36
N ILE A 8 -33.56 30.64 -8.24
CA ILE A 8 -32.80 29.43 -8.54
C ILE A 8 -31.84 29.21 -7.37
N LEU A 9 -32.24 28.35 -6.43
CA LEU A 9 -31.35 27.81 -5.40
C LEU A 9 -30.38 26.83 -6.08
N ALA A 10 -29.27 27.37 -6.60
CA ALA A 10 -28.12 26.56 -6.98
C ALA A 10 -27.44 26.07 -5.68
N ALA A 11 -27.91 24.95 -5.15
CA ALA A 11 -27.19 24.20 -4.14
C ALA A 11 -25.95 23.58 -4.82
N LEU A 12 -24.86 24.34 -4.85
CA LEU A 12 -23.53 23.83 -5.13
C LEU A 12 -23.19 22.84 -4.01
N PHE A 13 -23.38 21.55 -4.27
CA PHE A 13 -22.82 20.49 -3.45
C PHE A 13 -21.31 20.62 -3.54
N SER A 14 -20.72 21.31 -2.56
CA SER A 14 -19.28 21.26 -2.29
C SER A 14 -18.92 19.82 -1.93
N THR A 15 -18.60 19.02 -2.95
CA THR A 15 -17.90 17.75 -2.76
C THR A 15 -16.54 18.09 -2.17
N GLN A 16 -16.43 17.98 -0.85
CA GLN A 16 -15.15 18.02 -0.19
C GLN A 16 -14.37 16.81 -0.71
N VAL A 17 -13.45 17.07 -1.65
CA VAL A 17 -12.42 16.11 -2.04
C VAL A 17 -11.55 15.96 -0.80
N LEU A 18 -11.90 15.00 0.05
CA LEU A 18 -10.95 14.45 1.01
C LEU A 18 -9.82 13.90 0.15
N ALA A 19 -8.63 14.49 0.27
CA ALA A 19 -7.41 13.93 -0.27
C ALA A 19 -7.26 12.54 0.35
N ASP A 20 -7.66 11.54 -0.42
CA ASP A 20 -7.90 10.20 0.03
C ASP A 20 -6.54 9.49 0.13
N GLU A 21 -5.77 9.79 1.17
CA GLU A 21 -4.40 9.26 1.38
C GLU A 21 -4.38 7.72 1.30
N PRO A 22 -3.44 7.12 0.55
CA PRO A 22 -3.39 5.68 0.35
C PRO A 22 -3.30 4.95 1.70
N ALA A 23 -3.93 3.78 1.79
CA ALA A 23 -3.87 2.96 3.00
C ALA A 23 -2.39 2.60 3.29
N MET A 24 -1.95 2.86 4.52
CA MET A 24 -0.56 2.65 4.94
C MET A 24 -0.42 1.43 5.85
N HIS A 25 0.74 0.78 5.79
CA HIS A 25 1.12 -0.30 6.70
C HIS A 25 2.27 0.10 7.62
N ASN A 26 2.38 -0.59 8.76
CA ASN A 26 3.47 -0.41 9.73
C ASN A 26 4.56 -1.49 9.61
N CYS A 27 4.62 -2.20 8.47
CA CYS A 27 5.60 -3.26 8.24
C CYS A 27 7.01 -2.69 8.17
N LYS A 28 7.93 -3.27 8.94
CA LYS A 28 9.33 -2.82 9.01
C LYS A 28 10.16 -3.56 7.97
N GLN A 29 10.56 -2.86 6.92
CA GLN A 29 11.47 -3.41 5.92
C GLN A 29 12.82 -3.75 6.58
N PRO A 30 13.35 -4.97 6.41
CA PRO A 30 14.65 -5.34 6.95
C PRO A 30 15.79 -4.68 6.17
N PRO A 31 17.00 -4.62 6.74
CA PRO A 31 18.18 -4.25 5.99
C PRO A 31 18.46 -5.26 4.88
N VAL A 32 19.05 -4.78 3.79
CA VAL A 32 19.53 -5.61 2.69
C VAL A 32 20.93 -6.13 3.04
N PRO A 33 21.21 -7.44 2.92
CA PRO A 33 22.53 -7.97 3.25
C PRO A 33 23.60 -7.37 2.34
N GLY A 34 24.76 -7.08 2.92
CA GLY A 34 25.95 -6.74 2.15
C GLY A 34 26.66 -8.00 1.66
N LYS A 35 27.50 -7.85 0.62
CA LYS A 35 28.29 -8.93 0.01
C LYS A 35 29.15 -9.74 1.00
N PHE A 36 29.50 -9.14 2.14
CA PHE A 36 30.34 -9.74 3.18
C PHE A 36 29.59 -9.95 4.51
N ALA A 37 28.25 -10.03 4.46
CA ALA A 37 27.46 -10.34 5.64
C ALA A 37 27.85 -11.71 6.22
N SER A 38 28.11 -11.77 7.52
CA SER A 38 28.37 -13.03 8.23
C SER A 38 27.15 -13.94 8.22
N ALA A 39 27.36 -15.24 8.43
CA ALA A 39 26.26 -16.21 8.53
C ALA A 39 25.23 -15.85 9.62
N THR A 40 25.69 -15.29 10.74
CA THR A 40 24.80 -14.80 11.81
C THR A 40 23.93 -13.64 11.34
N GLN A 41 24.52 -12.66 10.64
CA GLN A 41 23.78 -11.53 10.07
C GLN A 41 22.78 -11.99 9.02
N LEU A 42 23.15 -12.91 8.13
CA LEU A 42 22.25 -13.48 7.13
C LEU A 42 21.06 -14.17 7.78
N LYS A 43 21.28 -14.96 8.84
CA LYS A 43 20.21 -15.63 9.59
C LYS A 43 19.24 -14.65 10.24
N GLU A 44 19.74 -13.55 10.79
CA GLU A 44 18.91 -12.50 11.38
C GLU A 44 18.10 -11.75 10.30
N ILE A 45 18.76 -11.39 9.20
CA ILE A 45 18.11 -10.76 8.05
C ILE A 45 17.00 -11.66 7.51
N ASP A 46 17.26 -12.95 7.31
CA ASP A 46 16.26 -13.92 6.84
C ASP A 46 15.07 -14.05 7.80
N LYS A 47 15.32 -14.03 9.11
CA LYS A 47 14.24 -14.00 10.10
C LYS A 47 13.40 -12.74 9.93
N ASN A 48 14.03 -11.58 9.80
CA ASN A 48 13.34 -10.30 9.64
C ASN A 48 12.62 -10.21 8.29
N THR A 49 13.17 -10.78 7.21
CA THR A 49 12.51 -10.89 5.90
C THR A 49 11.25 -11.73 6.00
N ARG A 50 11.24 -12.85 6.73
CA ARG A 50 10.02 -13.64 6.95
C ARG A 50 8.97 -12.86 7.72
N THR A 51 9.37 -12.12 8.76
CA THR A 51 8.46 -11.24 9.52
C THR A 51 7.87 -10.14 8.64
N TYR A 52 8.70 -9.50 7.82
CA TYR A 52 8.28 -8.47 6.89
C TYR A 52 7.31 -9.02 5.85
N LYS A 53 7.63 -10.17 5.22
CA LYS A 53 6.73 -10.87 4.30
C LYS A 53 5.36 -11.12 4.94
N ALA A 54 5.34 -11.70 6.14
CA ALA A 54 4.09 -12.02 6.82
C ALA A 54 3.25 -10.76 7.10
N CYS A 55 3.91 -9.65 7.48
CA CYS A 55 3.23 -8.37 7.69
C CYS A 55 2.63 -7.82 6.39
N MET A 56 3.41 -7.78 5.31
CA MET A 56 2.97 -7.26 4.01
C MET A 56 1.83 -8.09 3.43
N MET A 57 1.89 -9.42 3.54
CA MET A 57 0.81 -10.30 3.11
C MET A 57 -0.46 -10.10 3.95
N LYS A 58 -0.33 -9.98 5.28
CA LYS A 58 -1.48 -9.69 6.14
C LYS A 58 -2.17 -8.38 5.77
N PHE A 59 -1.39 -7.32 5.52
CA PHE A 59 -1.94 -6.05 5.07
C PHE A 59 -2.61 -6.18 3.70
N ALA A 60 -1.97 -6.83 2.73
CA ALA A 60 -2.56 -7.04 1.41
C ALA A 60 -3.86 -7.85 1.49
N ASP A 61 -3.91 -8.90 2.31
CA ASP A 61 -5.11 -9.71 2.53
C ASP A 61 -6.24 -8.86 3.14
N GLU A 62 -5.95 -8.05 4.17
CA GLU A 62 -6.92 -7.13 4.78
C GLU A 62 -7.46 -6.12 3.76
N GLN A 63 -6.59 -5.55 2.91
CA GLN A 63 -7.00 -4.63 1.86
C GLN A 63 -7.82 -5.33 0.75
N GLN A 64 -7.50 -6.57 0.40
CA GLN A 64 -8.32 -7.35 -0.53
C GLN A 64 -9.70 -7.69 0.06
N GLU A 65 -9.78 -7.98 1.36
CA GLU A 65 -11.08 -8.16 2.03
C GLU A 65 -11.90 -6.87 2.04
N ILE A 66 -11.28 -5.72 2.30
CA ILE A 66 -11.96 -4.41 2.17
C ILE A 66 -12.46 -4.22 0.74
N SER A 67 -11.62 -4.49 -0.25
CA SER A 67 -11.97 -4.35 -1.67
C SER A 67 -13.19 -5.19 -2.06
N LYS A 68 -13.23 -6.46 -1.61
CA LYS A 68 -14.35 -7.39 -1.87
C LYS A 68 -15.66 -6.97 -1.20
N ASN A 69 -15.59 -6.30 -0.06
CA ASN A 69 -16.76 -5.94 0.76
C ASN A 69 -17.18 -4.47 0.60
N ALA A 70 -16.44 -3.66 -0.15
CA ALA A 70 -16.75 -2.25 -0.37
C ALA A 70 -18.00 -2.09 -1.24
N THR A 71 -18.91 -1.19 -0.82
CA THR A 71 -20.11 -0.83 -1.60
C THR A 71 -19.80 0.18 -2.70
N GLU A 72 -18.78 1.02 -2.48
CA GLU A 72 -18.36 2.05 -3.41
C GLU A 72 -17.18 1.58 -4.25
N VAL A 73 -17.27 1.69 -5.58
CA VAL A 73 -16.22 1.27 -6.53
C VAL A 73 -14.89 2.00 -6.25
N ALA A 74 -14.95 3.29 -5.89
CA ALA A 74 -13.75 4.05 -5.57
C ALA A 74 -13.00 3.48 -4.36
N ALA A 75 -13.73 3.09 -3.30
CA ALA A 75 -13.14 2.47 -2.11
C ALA A 75 -12.60 1.07 -2.43
N ALA A 76 -13.32 0.30 -3.25
CA ALA A 76 -12.89 -1.02 -3.69
C ALA A 76 -11.56 -0.96 -4.46
N ASN A 77 -11.45 -0.03 -5.41
CA ASN A 77 -10.24 0.18 -6.21
C ASN A 77 -9.07 0.65 -5.35
N LYS A 78 -9.29 1.59 -4.43
CA LYS A 78 -8.23 2.06 -3.54
C LYS A 78 -7.67 0.95 -2.65
N ALA A 79 -8.54 0.12 -2.07
CA ALA A 79 -8.09 -1.01 -1.26
C ALA A 79 -7.34 -2.04 -2.13
N HIS A 80 -7.84 -2.33 -3.33
CA HIS A 80 -7.14 -3.18 -4.29
C HIS A 80 -5.75 -2.65 -4.63
N ASP A 81 -5.63 -1.37 -4.96
CA ASP A 81 -4.35 -0.72 -5.30
C ASP A 81 -3.38 -0.74 -4.12
N ALA A 82 -3.86 -0.57 -2.89
CA ALA A 82 -3.04 -0.69 -1.69
C ALA A 82 -2.51 -2.13 -1.48
N ALA A 83 -3.32 -3.15 -1.76
CA ALA A 83 -2.88 -4.54 -1.71
C ALA A 83 -1.79 -4.83 -2.74
N GLU A 84 -2.00 -4.42 -3.98
CA GLU A 84 -1.02 -4.58 -5.08
C GLU A 84 0.28 -3.83 -4.80
N ALA A 85 0.19 -2.61 -4.25
CA ALA A 85 1.36 -1.83 -3.86
C ALA A 85 2.20 -2.53 -2.78
N ALA A 86 1.55 -3.13 -1.77
CA ALA A 86 2.25 -3.88 -0.73
C ALA A 86 2.94 -5.14 -1.27
N ILE A 87 2.28 -5.88 -2.17
CA ILE A 87 2.88 -7.04 -2.84
C ILE A 87 4.09 -6.60 -3.67
N LYS A 88 3.95 -5.51 -4.42
CA LYS A 88 5.02 -4.95 -5.24
C LYS A 88 6.22 -4.51 -4.39
N GLU A 89 5.99 -3.82 -3.28
CA GLU A 89 7.04 -3.38 -2.36
C GLU A 89 7.86 -4.58 -1.84
N PHE A 90 7.19 -5.65 -1.42
CA PHE A 90 7.87 -6.87 -0.98
C PHE A 90 8.70 -7.52 -2.11
N ASN A 91 8.14 -7.59 -3.33
CA ASN A 91 8.83 -8.15 -4.48
C ASN A 91 10.06 -7.33 -4.88
N ASP A 92 9.96 -6.00 -4.86
CA ASP A 92 11.07 -5.09 -5.14
C ASP A 92 12.17 -5.25 -4.09
N TYR A 93 11.82 -5.38 -2.80
CA TYR A 93 12.78 -5.68 -1.74
C TYR A 93 13.50 -7.01 -1.98
N MET A 94 12.77 -8.08 -2.35
CA MET A 94 13.37 -9.38 -2.62
C MET A 94 14.31 -9.34 -3.84
N LYS A 95 13.95 -8.59 -4.88
CA LYS A 95 14.83 -8.38 -6.03
C LYS A 95 16.12 -7.68 -5.60
N LEU A 96 16.01 -6.53 -4.91
CA LEU A 96 17.17 -5.78 -4.41
C LEU A 96 18.08 -6.65 -3.55
N ARG A 97 17.51 -7.48 -2.69
CA ARG A 97 18.26 -8.42 -1.87
C ARG A 97 19.01 -9.45 -2.71
N ASN A 98 18.35 -10.08 -3.68
CA ASN A 98 18.98 -11.08 -4.54
C ASN A 98 20.13 -10.48 -5.37
N ASP A 99 19.94 -9.28 -5.92
CA ASP A 99 20.96 -8.56 -6.70
C ASP A 99 22.21 -8.26 -5.83
N ARG A 100 22.00 -7.94 -4.55
CA ARG A 100 23.08 -7.65 -3.59
C ARG A 100 23.80 -8.91 -3.10
N GLU A 101 23.10 -10.04 -3.07
CA GLU A 101 23.68 -11.36 -2.78
C GLU A 101 24.46 -11.90 -3.99
N SER A 102 23.99 -11.69 -5.23
CA SER A 102 24.65 -12.17 -6.46
C SER A 102 25.92 -11.38 -6.82
N GLY A 103 26.01 -10.11 -6.40
CA GLY A 103 27.20 -9.28 -6.62
C GLY A 103 27.34 -8.78 -8.06
N GLU A 104 26.27 -8.79 -8.85
CA GLU A 104 26.20 -8.13 -10.15
C GLU A 104 25.90 -6.63 -9.95
N ASN A 105 26.90 -5.78 -10.25
CA ASN A 105 26.78 -4.33 -10.40
C ASN A 105 27.18 -3.97 -11.83
#